data_AF-A0A285RDI4-F1
#
_entry.id   AF-A0A285RDI4-F1
#
_cell.length_a   1.000
_cell.length_b   1.000
_cell.length_c   1.000
_cell.angle_alpha   90.00
_cell.angle_beta   90.00
_cell.angle_gamma   90.00
#
_symmetry.space_group_name_H-M   'P 1'
#
loop_
_entity.id
_entity.type
_entity.pdbx_description
1 polymer ?
#
loop_
_entity_poly.entity_id
_entity_poly.type
_entity_poly.pdbx_seq_one_letter_code
_entity_poly.pdbx_strand_id
1 'polypeptide(L)'
;METKKKNLPAFNIKEFFTKENLPLITLIALGIFAIVAIVVSIVAFKINVVVACVMVILEAGLAACLNKIPIWIHGLVIIAQIVCGIMASQVPFMILMACVYIFAIVFLYIWSSYDSSKLSK
;
A
#
# COMPACT_ATOMS: atom_id res chain seq x y z
N MET A 1 11.25 -6.60 -45.78
CA MET A 1 12.09 -5.75 -44.90
C MET A 1 11.68 -6.01 -43.47
N GLU A 2 12.58 -6.61 -42.70
CA GLU A 2 12.30 -7.24 -41.40
C GLU A 2 12.03 -6.23 -40.27
N THR A 3 11.03 -6.56 -39.46
CA THR A 3 10.57 -5.80 -38.31
C THR A 3 11.61 -5.85 -37.19
N LYS A 4 12.34 -4.76 -36.96
CA LYS A 4 13.31 -4.61 -35.86
C LYS A 4 12.59 -4.59 -34.51
N LYS A 5 12.31 -5.77 -33.97
CA LYS A 5 11.80 -5.99 -32.60
C LYS A 5 12.85 -5.45 -31.63
N LYS A 6 12.59 -4.28 -31.04
CA LYS A 6 13.45 -3.68 -30.00
C LYS A 6 13.54 -4.69 -28.85
N ASN A 7 14.70 -5.30 -28.69
CA ASN A 7 15.08 -6.04 -27.50
C ASN A 7 15.13 -5.04 -26.34
N LEU A 8 13.98 -4.80 -25.71
CA LEU A 8 13.94 -4.24 -24.37
C LEU A 8 14.71 -5.21 -23.47
N PRO A 9 15.58 -4.72 -22.58
CA PRO A 9 16.25 -5.60 -21.64
C PRO A 9 15.15 -6.37 -20.92
N ALA A 10 15.19 -7.70 -21.02
CA ALA A 10 14.45 -8.55 -20.12
C ALA A 10 15.04 -8.29 -18.73
N PHE A 11 14.60 -7.19 -18.11
CA PHE A 11 14.82 -6.90 -16.71
C PHE A 11 14.35 -8.16 -16.01
N ASN A 12 15.28 -8.92 -15.44
CA ASN A 12 14.99 -10.21 -14.84
C ASN A 12 14.29 -9.92 -13.51
N ILE A 13 13.01 -9.53 -13.60
CA ILE A 13 12.17 -9.12 -12.46
C ILE A 13 12.20 -10.23 -11.40
N LYS A 14 12.23 -11.49 -11.83
CA LYS A 14 12.29 -12.66 -10.96
C LYS A 14 13.58 -12.74 -10.12
N GLU A 15 14.70 -12.25 -10.63
CA GLU A 15 15.99 -12.27 -9.93
C GLU A 15 16.05 -11.14 -8.88
N PHE A 16 15.44 -9.98 -9.18
CA PHE A 16 15.19 -8.94 -8.17
C PHE A 16 14.23 -9.41 -7.06
N PHE A 17 13.18 -10.17 -7.39
CA PHE A 17 12.21 -10.76 -6.44
C PHE A 17 12.77 -11.95 -5.64
N THR A 18 14.04 -11.89 -5.23
CA THR A 18 14.59 -12.84 -4.25
C THR A 18 13.97 -12.58 -2.87
N LYS A 19 13.70 -13.65 -2.10
CA LYS A 19 13.03 -13.54 -0.78
C LYS A 19 13.70 -12.59 0.20
N GLU A 20 14.98 -12.29 -0.01
CA GLU A 20 15.79 -11.40 0.81
C GLU A 20 15.49 -9.92 0.54
N ASN A 21 15.06 -9.59 -0.68
CA ASN A 21 14.76 -8.23 -1.12
C ASN A 21 13.25 -7.95 -1.17
N LEU A 22 12.40 -9.00 -1.04
CA LEU A 22 10.94 -8.90 -1.01
C LEU A 22 10.41 -7.77 -0.11
N PRO A 23 10.80 -7.66 1.18
CA PRO A 23 10.32 -6.58 2.03
C PRO A 23 10.69 -5.18 1.50
N LEU A 24 11.91 -5.00 0.99
CA LEU A 24 12.35 -3.73 0.39
C LEU A 24 11.61 -3.41 -0.91
N ILE A 25 11.39 -4.41 -1.77
CA ILE A 25 10.65 -4.26 -3.03
C ILE A 25 9.20 -3.90 -2.75
N THR A 26 8.56 -4.57 -1.79
CA THR A 26 7.19 -4.25 -1.40
C THR A 26 7.11 -2.87 -0.75
N LEU A 27 8.13 -2.41 -0.03
CA LEU A 27 8.21 -1.03 0.49
C LEU A 27 8.22 -0.02 -0.67
N ILE A 28 9.08 -0.22 -1.66
CA ILE A 28 9.16 0.66 -2.85
C ILE A 28 7.82 0.64 -3.60
N ALA A 29 7.22 -0.53 -3.78
CA ALA A 29 5.92 -0.67 -4.42
C ALA A 29 4.81 0.07 -3.64
N LEU A 30 4.78 -0.05 -2.31
CA LEU A 30 3.86 0.68 -1.44
C LEU A 30 4.06 2.20 -1.56
N GLY A 31 5.31 2.66 -1.59
CA GLY A 31 5.64 4.08 -1.78
C GLY A 31 5.16 4.63 -3.11
N ILE A 32 5.38 3.90 -4.21
CA ILE A 32 4.87 4.29 -5.54
C ILE A 32 3.34 4.30 -5.53
N PHE A 33 2.71 3.27 -4.95
CA PHE A 33 1.26 3.17 -4.86
C PHE A 33 0.65 4.32 -4.04
N ALA A 34 1.28 4.68 -2.92
CA ALA A 34 0.90 5.83 -2.10
C ALA A 34 0.95 7.15 -2.88
N ILE A 35 2.01 7.38 -3.66
CA ILE A 35 2.12 8.58 -4.50
C ILE A 35 1.01 8.59 -5.56
N VAL A 36 0.76 7.46 -6.23
CA VAL A 36 -0.32 7.33 -7.21
C VAL A 36 -1.67 7.60 -6.57
N ALA A 37 -1.93 7.03 -5.39
CA ALA A 37 -3.13 7.25 -4.60
C ALA A 37 -3.36 8.74 -4.26
N ILE A 38 -2.29 9.46 -3.87
CA ILE A 38 -2.34 10.90 -3.59
C ILE A 38 -2.65 11.68 -4.87
N VAL A 39 -1.96 11.39 -5.98
CA VAL A 39 -2.19 12.06 -7.28
C VAL A 39 -3.63 11.84 -7.75
N VAL A 40 -4.13 10.61 -7.70
CA VAL A 40 -5.52 10.30 -8.05
C VAL A 40 -6.49 11.04 -7.13
N SER A 41 -6.20 11.13 -5.84
CA SER A 41 -7.04 11.86 -4.89
C SER A 41 -7.13 13.36 -5.20
N ILE A 42 -6.02 13.98 -5.61
CA ILE A 42 -5.99 15.41 -5.98
C ILE A 42 -6.73 15.63 -7.31
N VAL A 43 -6.45 14.80 -8.32
CA VAL A 43 -6.99 15.00 -9.67
C VAL A 43 -8.47 14.65 -9.75
N ALA A 44 -8.88 13.54 -9.14
CA ALA A 44 -10.27 13.06 -9.22
C ALA A 44 -11.19 13.77 -8.21
N PHE A 45 -10.70 14.05 -7.01
CA PHE A 45 -11.54 14.58 -5.91
C PHE A 45 -11.26 16.04 -5.54
N LYS A 46 -10.22 16.67 -6.11
CA LYS A 46 -9.80 18.04 -5.78
C LYS A 46 -9.61 18.29 -4.27
N ILE A 47 -9.25 17.25 -3.53
CA ILE A 47 -8.99 17.32 -2.09
C ILE A 47 -7.58 17.89 -1.86
N ASN A 48 -7.38 18.58 -0.75
CA ASN A 48 -6.06 19.06 -0.32
C ASN A 48 -5.05 17.92 -0.22
N VAL A 49 -3.89 18.09 -0.85
CA VAL A 49 -2.78 17.10 -0.83
C VAL A 49 -2.36 16.70 0.58
N VAL A 50 -2.38 17.67 1.50
CA VAL A 50 -2.02 17.45 2.91
C VAL A 50 -2.95 16.43 3.55
N VAL A 51 -4.26 16.54 3.29
CA VAL A 51 -5.26 15.61 3.84
C VAL A 51 -5.06 14.21 3.28
N ALA A 52 -4.87 14.08 1.96
CA ALA A 52 -4.61 12.78 1.34
C ALA A 52 -3.33 12.12 1.88
N CYS A 53 -2.26 12.90 2.07
CA CYS A 53 -1.00 12.40 2.61
C CYS A 53 -1.13 11.93 4.06
N VAL A 54 -1.78 12.73 4.92
CA VAL A 54 -2.02 12.36 6.32
C VAL A 54 -2.87 11.09 6.43
N MET A 55 -3.91 10.94 5.59
CA MET A 55 -4.73 9.73 5.56
C MET A 55 -3.93 8.50 5.16
N VAL A 56 -3.09 8.58 4.12
CA VAL A 56 -2.23 7.46 3.69
C VAL A 56 -1.24 7.06 4.79
N ILE A 57 -0.63 8.04 5.48
CA ILE A 57 0.27 7.76 6.62
C ILE A 57 -0.51 7.14 7.78
N LEU A 58 -1.73 7.60 8.05
CA LEU A 58 -2.62 7.03 9.06
C LEU A 58 -2.95 5.57 8.74
N GLU A 59 -3.32 5.23 7.50
CA GLU A 59 -3.59 3.85 7.10
C GLU A 59 -2.38 2.95 7.29
N ALA A 60 -1.20 3.42 6.86
CA ALA A 60 0.04 2.66 7.01
C ALA A 60 0.42 2.49 8.50
N GLY A 61 0.24 3.55 9.30
CA GLY A 61 0.47 3.53 10.74
C GLY A 61 -0.50 2.62 11.47
N LEU A 62 -1.79 2.64 11.10
CA LEU A 62 -2.82 1.76 11.65
C LEU A 62 -2.52 0.30 11.29
N ALA A 63 -2.18 0.00 10.04
CA ALA A 63 -1.74 -1.34 9.63
C ALA A 63 -0.51 -1.80 10.44
N ALA A 64 0.45 -0.89 10.71
CA ALA A 64 1.63 -1.18 11.53
C ALA A 64 1.29 -1.44 13.00
N CYS A 65 0.44 -0.61 13.59
CA CYS A 65 -0.03 -0.80 14.96
C CYS A 65 -0.82 -2.11 15.08
N LEU A 66 -1.62 -2.46 14.07
CA LEU A 66 -2.48 -3.65 14.10
C LEU A 66 -1.80 -4.93 13.72
N ASN A 67 -0.64 -4.90 13.06
CA ASN A 67 0.07 -6.12 12.71
C ASN A 67 0.41 -7.00 13.94
N LYS A 68 0.48 -6.41 15.14
CA LYS A 68 0.69 -7.13 16.41
C LYS A 68 -0.58 -7.30 17.27
N ILE A 69 -1.73 -6.79 16.83
CA ILE A 69 -2.96 -6.69 17.63
C ILE A 69 -4.06 -7.56 16.99
N PRO A 70 -4.97 -8.17 17.76
CA PRO A 70 -6.04 -9.03 17.24
C PRO A 70 -6.93 -8.37 16.17
N ILE A 71 -7.53 -9.21 15.33
CA ILE A 71 -8.42 -8.87 14.18
C ILE A 71 -9.59 -7.93 14.56
N TRP A 72 -9.92 -7.83 15.84
CA TRP A 72 -10.95 -6.96 16.39
C TRP A 72 -10.71 -5.48 16.08
N ILE A 73 -9.47 -4.99 16.13
CA ILE A 73 -9.21 -3.57 15.82
C ILE A 73 -9.27 -3.31 14.31
N HIS A 74 -9.04 -4.33 13.46
CA HIS A 74 -9.22 -4.17 12.01
C HIS A 74 -10.69 -3.83 11.71
N GLY A 75 -11.62 -4.50 12.40
CA GLY A 75 -13.04 -4.17 12.34
C GLY A 75 -13.33 -2.73 12.76
N LEU A 76 -12.69 -2.24 13.84
CA LEU A 76 -12.86 -0.86 14.31
C LEU A 76 -12.38 0.17 13.29
N VAL A 77 -11.22 -0.08 12.64
CA VAL A 77 -10.69 0.78 11.58
C VAL A 77 -11.66 0.84 10.39
N ILE A 78 -12.18 -0.31 9.96
CA ILE A 78 -13.17 -0.36 8.87
C ILE A 78 -14.44 0.43 9.23
N ILE A 79 -14.93 0.32 10.47
CA ILE A 79 -16.09 1.10 10.93
C ILE A 79 -15.79 2.60 10.88
N ALA A 80 -14.65 3.03 11.41
CA ALA A 80 -14.24 4.44 11.36
C ALA A 80 -14.14 4.95 9.92
N GLN A 81 -13.66 4.10 9.01
CA GLN A 81 -13.52 4.41 7.60
C GLN A 81 -14.88 4.58 6.91
N ILE A 82 -15.85 3.70 7.21
CA ILE A 82 -17.23 3.83 6.73
C ILE A 82 -17.85 5.14 7.23
N VAL A 83 -17.66 5.48 8.51
CA VAL A 83 -18.18 6.73 9.09
C VAL A 83 -17.55 7.95 8.40
N CYS A 84 -16.22 7.96 8.22
CA CYS A 84 -15.53 9.00 7.47
C CYS A 84 -16.01 9.10 6.01
N GLY A 85 -16.27 7.97 5.34
CA GLY A 85 -16.77 7.95 3.98
C GLY A 85 -18.17 8.54 3.84
N ILE A 86 -19.07 8.25 4.79
CA ILE A 86 -20.40 8.84 4.84
C ILE A 86 -20.31 10.35 5.07
N MET A 87 -19.48 10.80 6.04
CA MET A 87 -19.29 12.22 6.33
C MET A 87 -18.66 12.99 5.16
N ALA A 88 -17.71 12.37 4.45
CA ALA A 88 -17.04 13.00 3.33
C ALA A 88 -17.92 13.04 2.07
N SER A 89 -18.99 12.24 1.97
CA SER A 89 -19.80 12.03 0.75
C SER A 89 -18.96 11.70 -0.50
N GLN A 90 -17.74 11.17 -0.29
CA GLN A 90 -16.71 10.95 -1.31
C GLN A 90 -16.34 9.46 -1.29
N VAL A 91 -17.33 8.63 -1.62
CA VAL A 91 -17.23 7.17 -1.62
C VAL A 91 -15.99 6.65 -2.37
N PRO A 92 -15.59 7.17 -3.54
CA PRO A 92 -14.48 6.56 -4.26
C PRO A 92 -13.10 7.00 -3.72
N PHE A 93 -13.02 8.08 -2.93
CA PHE A 93 -11.83 8.39 -2.12
C PHE A 93 -11.67 7.38 -0.98
N MET A 94 -12.78 7.01 -0.32
CA MET A 94 -12.78 5.99 0.74
C MET A 94 -12.31 4.62 0.21
N ILE A 95 -12.78 4.19 -0.96
CA ILE A 95 -12.37 2.92 -1.58
C ILE A 95 -10.87 2.92 -1.87
N LEU A 96 -10.36 4.03 -2.41
CA LEU A 96 -8.94 4.18 -2.70
C LEU A 96 -8.09 4.08 -1.42
N MET A 97 -8.58 4.62 -0.31
CA MET A 97 -7.90 4.54 0.99
C MET A 97 -7.96 3.14 1.61
N ALA A 98 -9.07 2.43 1.45
CA ALA A 98 -9.17 1.01 1.81
C ALA A 98 -8.19 0.15 1.01
N CYS A 99 -7.97 0.46 -0.28
CA CYS A 99 -6.95 -0.23 -1.09
C CYS A 99 -5.53 0.01 -0.55
N VAL A 100 -5.21 1.25 -0.15
CA VAL A 100 -3.91 1.59 0.49
C VAL A 100 -3.74 0.82 1.79
N TYR A 101 -4.78 0.74 2.62
CA TYR A 101 -4.77 0.00 3.87
C TYR A 101 -4.45 -1.50 3.66
N ILE A 102 -5.15 -2.16 2.73
CA ILE A 102 -4.89 -3.57 2.39
C ILE A 102 -3.46 -3.76 1.89
N PHE A 103 -2.98 -2.87 1.02
CA PHE A 103 -1.59 -2.92 0.54
C PHE A 103 -0.58 -2.76 1.68
N ALA A 104 -0.84 -1.86 2.63
CA ALA A 104 0.01 -1.66 3.80
C ALA A 104 0.03 -2.91 4.71
N ILE A 105 -1.11 -3.59 4.89
CA ILE A 105 -1.17 -4.86 5.63
C ILE A 105 -0.36 -5.93 4.94
N VAL A 106 -0.52 -6.10 3.61
CA VAL A 106 0.23 -7.10 2.84
C VAL A 106 1.73 -6.82 2.92
N PHE A 107 2.14 -5.56 2.80
CA PHE A 107 3.52 -5.13 3.02
C PHE A 107 4.03 -5.55 4.39
N LEU A 108 3.27 -5.26 5.45
CA LEU A 108 3.67 -5.58 6.81
C LEU A 108 3.70 -7.07 7.09
N TYR A 109 2.78 -7.83 6.51
CA TYR A 109 2.78 -9.28 6.58
C TYR A 109 4.04 -9.88 5.94
N ILE A 110 4.41 -9.40 4.74
CA ILE A 110 5.64 -9.81 4.05
C ILE A 110 6.87 -9.42 4.87
N TRP A 111 6.89 -8.19 5.42
CA TRP A 111 7.98 -7.70 6.27
C TRP A 111 8.15 -8.53 7.54
N SER A 112 7.05 -8.79 8.25
CA SER A 112 7.03 -9.59 9.49
C SER A 112 7.45 -11.04 9.22
N SER A 113 7.07 -11.60 8.07
CA SER A 113 7.46 -12.95 7.66
C SER A 113 8.96 -13.03 7.35
N TYR A 114 9.52 -11.98 6.74
CA TYR A 114 10.96 -11.89 6.47
C TYR A 114 11.77 -11.81 7.76
N ASP A 115 11.38 -10.95 8.70
CA ASP A 115 12.06 -10.76 9.99
C ASP A 115 12.12 -12.08 10.80
N SER A 116 11.01 -12.82 10.83
CA SER A 116 10.90 -14.13 11.47
C SER A 116 11.87 -15.17 10.87
N SER A 117 12.10 -15.10 9.55
CA SER A 117 13.01 -16.03 8.86
C SER A 117 14.49 -15.75 9.13
N LYS A 118 14.84 -14.51 9.48
CA LYS A 118 16.19 -14.09 9.87
C LYS A 118 16.54 -14.53 11.30
N LEU A 119 15.56 -14.53 12.21
CA LEU A 119 15.73 -14.98 13.60
C LEU A 119 15.89 -16.50 13.76
N SER A 120 15.49 -17.29 12.76
CA SER A 120 15.59 -18.76 12.78
C SER A 120 16.89 -19.32 12.18
N LYS A 121 17.79 -18.48 11.65
CA LYS A 121 19.11 -18.85 11.12
C LYS A 121 20.21 -18.38 12.05
#